data_AF-V6JQV4-F1
#
_entry.id   AF-V6JQV4-F1
#
_cell.length_a   1.000
_cell.length_b   1.000
_cell.length_c   1.000
_cell.angle_alpha   90.00
_cell.angle_beta   90.00
_cell.angle_gamma   90.00
#
_symmetry.space_group_name_H-M   'P 1'
#
loop_
_entity.id
_entity.type
_entity.pdbx_description
1 polymer ?
#
loop_
_entity_poly.entity_id
_entity_poly.type
_entity_poly.pdbx_seq_one_letter_code
_entity_poly.pdbx_strand_id
1 'polypeptide(L)'
;MPTVVQLSAGKALTVRVAADVFLDSLGNPNTVRNYGIGVGKTAERLGEARPLASVADDEIGEALELLWGSAAVNTWNSRRAGVLSWLGWCRERGYEGPMVPVKAKGARSKARRRGQAREDFVLETVYWDAGTARLLPRLLKGRTRGPVFVTHRRPGPGKVVSSRDVCPDTGLARLSYGQARALLDEHTAVRGPGTGWDLHEYRHSGLTHLGEAGASLLMLMAKSRHKKPENVRRYFKPSPDAIAEITSLLAPGDSRR
;
A
#
# COMPACT_ATOMS: atom_id res chain seq x y z
N MET A 1 -19.47 -17.56 -6.73
CA MET A 1 -19.52 -18.90 -6.10
C MET A 1 -18.65 -18.88 -4.86
N PRO A 2 -19.21 -18.94 -3.64
CA PRO A 2 -18.38 -19.06 -2.44
C PRO A 2 -17.75 -20.45 -2.44
N THR A 3 -16.42 -20.53 -2.49
CA THR A 3 -15.69 -21.78 -2.29
C THR A 3 -15.89 -22.19 -0.83
N VAL A 4 -16.85 -23.07 -0.59
CA VAL A 4 -17.01 -23.76 0.69
C VAL A 4 -15.91 -24.80 0.76
N VAL A 5 -14.85 -24.51 1.50
CA VAL A 5 -13.84 -25.51 1.86
C VAL A 5 -14.48 -26.40 2.93
N GLN A 6 -14.92 -27.59 2.54
CA GLN A 6 -15.33 -28.65 3.47
C GLN A 6 -14.06 -29.20 4.14
N LEU A 7 -13.85 -28.86 5.41
CA LEU A 7 -12.88 -29.55 6.27
C LEU A 7 -13.59 -30.74 6.93
N SER A 8 -12.94 -31.90 6.96
CA SER A 8 -13.49 -33.14 7.50
C SER A 8 -13.99 -32.96 8.93
N ALA A 9 -15.28 -33.19 9.15
CA ALA A 9 -15.89 -33.28 10.48
C ALA A 9 -15.10 -34.31 11.32
N GLY A 10 -14.39 -33.83 12.35
CA GLY A 10 -13.63 -34.66 13.29
C GLY A 10 -12.21 -34.19 13.61
N LYS A 11 -11.60 -33.29 12.84
CA LYS A 11 -10.31 -32.66 13.20
C LYS A 11 -10.55 -31.23 13.67
N ALA A 12 -10.20 -30.94 14.92
CA ALA A 12 -10.21 -29.58 15.45
C ALA A 12 -9.34 -28.69 14.55
N LEU A 13 -9.89 -27.54 14.12
CA LEU A 13 -9.16 -26.59 13.29
C LEU A 13 -7.95 -26.09 14.08
N THR A 14 -6.74 -26.44 13.64
CA THR A 14 -5.52 -26.00 14.30
C THR A 14 -5.23 -24.54 13.98
N VAL A 15 -4.43 -23.91 14.83
CA VAL A 15 -3.94 -22.53 14.66
C VAL A 15 -3.32 -22.31 13.27
N ARG A 16 -2.43 -23.21 12.82
CA ARG A 16 -1.81 -23.09 11.48
C ARG A 16 -2.82 -23.25 10.35
N VAL A 17 -3.68 -24.28 10.40
CA VAL A 17 -4.67 -24.50 9.32
C VAL A 17 -5.63 -23.32 9.22
N ALA A 18 -6.08 -22.76 10.35
CA ALA A 18 -6.90 -21.56 10.36
C ALA A 18 -6.19 -20.36 9.73
N ALA A 19 -4.90 -20.15 10.04
CA ALA A 19 -4.11 -19.06 9.50
C ALA A 19 -3.91 -19.19 7.98
N ASP A 20 -3.54 -20.39 7.50
CA ASP A 20 -3.29 -20.66 6.09
C ASP A 20 -4.56 -20.47 5.26
N VAL A 21 -5.68 -21.08 5.67
CA VAL A 21 -6.96 -20.95 4.95
C VAL A 21 -7.46 -19.50 4.95
N PHE A 22 -7.23 -18.75 6.03
CA PHE A 22 -7.52 -17.32 6.04
C PHE A 22 -6.68 -16.56 5.02
N LEU A 23 -5.36 -16.76 5.01
CA LEU A 23 -4.45 -16.07 4.10
C LEU A 23 -4.75 -16.41 2.64
N ASP A 24 -5.06 -17.67 2.34
CA ASP A 24 -5.45 -18.14 1.01
C ASP A 24 -6.79 -17.54 0.53
N SER A 25 -7.67 -17.15 1.46
CA SER A 25 -8.94 -16.50 1.12
C SER A 25 -8.81 -15.03 0.67
N LEU A 26 -7.61 -14.44 0.81
CA LEU A 26 -7.34 -13.04 0.50
C LEU A 26 -6.92 -12.88 -0.97
N GLY A 27 -7.78 -12.28 -1.80
CA GLY A 27 -7.49 -12.05 -3.22
C GLY A 27 -6.44 -10.97 -3.55
N ASN A 28 -5.89 -10.24 -2.57
CA ASN A 28 -4.88 -9.20 -2.81
C ASN A 28 -3.49 -9.63 -2.31
N PRO A 29 -2.49 -9.82 -3.19
CA PRO A 29 -1.16 -10.27 -2.80
C PRO A 29 -0.44 -9.38 -1.78
N ASN A 30 -0.68 -8.05 -1.82
CA ASN A 30 -0.10 -7.14 -0.82
C ASN A 30 -0.75 -7.31 0.55
N THR A 31 -2.05 -7.62 0.57
CA THR A 31 -2.76 -7.91 1.81
C THR A 31 -2.31 -9.25 2.39
N VAL A 32 -2.17 -10.29 1.57
CA VAL A 32 -1.57 -11.58 1.97
C VAL A 32 -0.19 -11.36 2.59
N ARG A 33 0.70 -10.65 1.90
CA ARG A 33 2.05 -10.37 2.40
C ARG A 33 2.04 -9.58 3.72
N ASN A 34 1.22 -8.53 3.82
CA ASN A 34 1.18 -7.70 5.02
C ASN A 34 0.56 -8.42 6.22
N TYR A 35 -0.55 -9.14 6.00
CA TYR A 35 -1.23 -9.90 7.05
C TYR A 35 -0.44 -11.15 7.44
N GLY A 36 0.19 -11.83 6.50
CA GLY A 36 1.00 -13.03 6.75
C GLY A 36 2.11 -12.82 7.78
N ILE A 37 2.71 -11.63 7.84
CA ILE A 37 3.71 -11.33 8.89
C ILE A 37 3.08 -11.29 10.29
N GLY A 38 1.89 -10.71 10.42
CA GLY A 38 1.18 -10.62 11.69
C GLY A 38 0.59 -11.97 12.09
N VAL A 39 -0.22 -12.55 11.20
CA VAL A 39 -0.91 -13.82 11.39
C VAL A 39 0.06 -14.97 11.58
N GLY A 40 1.07 -15.12 10.71
CA GLY A 40 2.02 -16.23 10.76
C GLY A 40 2.83 -16.26 12.05
N LYS A 41 3.41 -15.12 12.45
CA LYS A 41 4.20 -15.06 13.70
C LYS A 41 3.35 -15.24 14.96
N THR A 42 2.12 -14.74 14.95
CA THR A 42 1.17 -14.99 16.05
C THR A 42 0.78 -16.47 16.09
N ALA A 43 0.49 -17.09 14.96
CA ALA A 43 0.17 -18.52 14.87
C ALA A 43 1.33 -19.42 15.37
N GLU A 44 2.56 -19.10 14.97
CA GLU A 44 3.78 -19.76 15.45
C GLU A 44 3.89 -19.66 16.98
N ARG A 45 3.71 -18.46 17.54
CA ARG A 45 3.84 -18.20 18.98
C ARG A 45 2.80 -18.95 19.83
N LEU A 46 1.59 -19.13 19.32
CA LEU A 46 0.49 -19.82 20.00
C LEU A 46 0.60 -21.35 19.94
N GLY A 47 1.46 -21.88 19.08
CA GLY A 47 1.60 -23.31 18.81
C GLY A 47 0.74 -23.74 17.63
N GLU A 48 1.38 -24.01 16.50
CA GLU A 48 0.74 -24.25 15.21
C GLU A 48 -0.22 -25.45 15.17
N ALA A 49 0.10 -26.50 15.92
CA ALA A 49 -0.69 -27.73 15.99
C ALA A 49 -1.84 -27.64 17.02
N ARG A 50 -1.87 -26.60 17.84
CA ARG A 50 -2.87 -26.44 18.90
C ARG A 50 -4.25 -26.20 18.27
N PRO A 51 -5.33 -26.81 18.80
CA PRO A 51 -6.70 -26.47 18.42
C PRO A 51 -6.96 -24.98 18.65
N LEU A 52 -7.46 -24.25 17.65
CA LEU A 52 -7.73 -22.81 17.76
C LEU A 52 -8.71 -22.50 18.91
N ALA A 53 -9.73 -23.36 19.09
CA ALA A 53 -10.72 -23.26 20.16
C ALA A 53 -10.14 -23.36 21.58
N SER A 54 -8.94 -23.93 21.73
CA SER A 54 -8.27 -24.05 23.03
C SER A 54 -7.45 -22.82 23.41
N VAL A 55 -7.24 -21.88 22.49
CA VAL A 55 -6.45 -20.65 22.72
C VAL A 55 -7.34 -19.63 23.41
N ALA A 56 -6.84 -19.03 24.49
CA ALA A 56 -7.55 -17.98 25.21
C ALA A 56 -7.27 -16.57 24.65
N ASP A 57 -8.18 -15.64 24.95
CA ASP A 57 -8.12 -14.25 24.44
C ASP A 57 -6.84 -13.52 24.90
N ASP A 58 -6.45 -13.70 26.16
CA ASP A 58 -5.25 -13.12 26.74
C ASP A 58 -3.97 -13.59 26.06
N GLU A 59 -3.89 -14.88 25.68
CA GLU A 59 -2.76 -15.43 24.93
C GLU A 59 -2.54 -14.71 23.59
N ILE A 60 -3.62 -14.24 22.92
CA ILE A 60 -3.51 -13.41 21.72
C ILE A 60 -2.88 -12.05 22.05
N GLY A 61 -3.33 -11.42 23.14
CA GLY A 61 -2.80 -10.14 23.60
C GLY A 61 -1.32 -10.22 23.95
N GLU A 62 -0.94 -11.25 24.73
CA GLU A 62 0.44 -11.52 25.12
C GLU A 62 1.35 -11.80 23.93
N ALA A 63 0.87 -12.61 22.95
CA ALA A 63 1.63 -12.87 21.73
C ALA A 63 1.89 -11.57 20.95
N LEU A 64 0.89 -10.68 20.83
CA LEU A 64 1.06 -9.40 20.14
C LEU A 64 2.03 -8.46 20.89
N GLU A 65 1.87 -8.32 22.21
CA GLU A 65 2.76 -7.49 23.05
C GLU A 65 4.20 -8.00 23.03
N LEU A 66 4.41 -9.31 23.13
CA LEU A 66 5.74 -9.89 23.07
C LEU A 66 6.42 -9.66 21.72
N LEU A 67 5.68 -9.82 20.61
CA LEU A 67 6.24 -9.71 19.27
C LEU A 67 6.43 -8.26 18.81
N TRP A 68 5.59 -7.33 19.27
CA TRP A 68 5.54 -5.96 18.73
C TRP A 68 5.31 -4.85 19.77
N GLY A 69 5.35 -5.11 21.07
CA GLY A 69 5.08 -4.09 22.10
C GLY A 69 6.03 -2.88 22.07
N SER A 70 7.26 -3.06 21.59
CA SER A 70 8.24 -1.99 21.36
C SER A 70 8.22 -1.41 19.95
N ALA A 71 7.37 -1.92 19.05
CA ALA A 71 7.32 -1.46 17.67
C ALA A 71 6.65 -0.08 17.53
N ALA A 72 6.93 0.59 16.41
CA ALA A 72 6.21 1.81 16.04
C ALA A 72 4.69 1.56 15.96
N VAL A 73 3.88 2.54 16.36
CA VAL A 73 2.41 2.44 16.46
C VAL A 73 1.76 1.97 15.14
N ASN A 74 2.28 2.42 13.99
CA ASN A 74 1.78 1.98 12.69
C ASN A 74 2.05 0.48 12.43
N THR A 75 3.21 -0.01 12.84
CA THR A 75 3.56 -1.43 12.74
C THR A 75 2.66 -2.25 13.65
N TRP A 76 2.54 -1.87 14.93
CA TRP A 76 1.61 -2.49 15.89
C TRP A 76 0.19 -2.60 15.31
N ASN A 77 -0.37 -1.49 14.83
CA ASN A 77 -1.71 -1.43 14.27
C ASN A 77 -1.86 -2.32 13.02
N SER A 78 -0.85 -2.41 12.17
CA SER A 78 -0.88 -3.28 10.99
C SER A 78 -0.89 -4.77 11.37
N ARG A 79 -0.07 -5.18 12.34
CA ARG A 79 0.00 -6.57 12.81
C ARG A 79 -1.27 -6.99 13.52
N ARG A 80 -1.74 -6.16 14.45
CA ARG A 80 -3.02 -6.34 15.14
C ARG A 80 -4.20 -6.41 14.15
N ALA A 81 -4.21 -5.58 13.11
CA ALA A 81 -5.27 -5.63 12.10
C ALA A 81 -5.30 -6.95 11.30
N GLY A 82 -4.13 -7.55 11.03
CA GLY A 82 -4.03 -8.87 10.41
C GLY A 82 -4.65 -9.95 11.29
N VAL A 83 -4.24 -10.01 12.57
CA VAL A 83 -4.76 -10.99 13.55
C VAL A 83 -6.26 -10.80 13.80
N LEU A 84 -6.74 -9.55 13.91
CA LEU A 84 -8.16 -9.24 14.05
C LEU A 84 -8.97 -9.70 12.84
N SER A 85 -8.43 -9.52 11.63
CA SER A 85 -9.11 -9.97 10.41
C SER A 85 -9.17 -11.49 10.32
N TRP A 86 -8.10 -12.17 10.75
CA TRP A 86 -8.04 -13.63 10.80
C TRP A 86 -9.06 -14.22 11.76
N LEU A 87 -9.08 -13.79 13.03
CA LEU A 87 -10.00 -14.32 14.02
C LEU A 87 -11.46 -13.91 13.73
N GLY A 88 -11.68 -12.71 13.18
CA GLY A 88 -12.99 -12.30 12.66
C GLY A 88 -13.50 -13.20 11.53
N TRP A 89 -12.63 -13.55 10.57
CA TRP A 89 -12.95 -14.46 9.47
C TRP A 89 -13.27 -15.87 9.98
N CYS A 90 -12.57 -16.35 11.02
CA CYS A 90 -12.84 -17.65 11.63
C CYS A 90 -14.25 -17.69 12.22
N ARG A 91 -14.60 -16.65 12.99
CA ARG A 91 -15.93 -16.52 13.62
C ARG A 91 -17.05 -16.41 12.60
N GLU A 92 -16.87 -15.66 11.52
CA GLU A 92 -17.85 -15.56 10.43
C GLU A 92 -18.16 -16.92 9.78
N ARG A 93 -17.28 -17.90 9.93
CA ARG A 93 -17.43 -19.27 9.41
C ARG A 93 -17.81 -20.29 10.48
N GLY A 94 -18.12 -19.84 11.69
CA GLY A 94 -18.54 -20.70 12.79
C GLY A 94 -17.41 -21.48 13.45
N TYR A 95 -16.14 -21.11 13.23
CA TYR A 95 -15.03 -21.72 13.97
C TYR A 95 -14.92 -21.08 15.36
N GLU A 96 -14.91 -21.92 16.40
CA GLU A 96 -14.61 -21.49 17.77
C GLU A 96 -13.13 -21.10 17.90
N GLY A 97 -12.85 -20.05 18.67
CA GLY A 97 -11.51 -19.51 18.83
C GLY A 97 -11.48 -18.20 19.60
N PRO A 98 -10.28 -17.71 19.92
CA PRO A 98 -10.10 -16.52 20.75
C PRO A 98 -10.52 -15.24 20.04
N MET A 99 -10.77 -14.21 20.84
CA MET A 99 -10.90 -12.83 20.39
C MET A 99 -9.63 -12.04 20.64
N VAL A 100 -9.36 -11.04 19.78
CA VAL A 100 -8.27 -10.10 20.02
C VAL A 100 -8.67 -9.15 21.17
N PRO A 101 -7.91 -9.10 22.28
CA PRO A 101 -8.21 -8.19 23.39
C PRO A 101 -8.26 -6.72 22.97
N VAL A 102 -9.03 -5.95 23.73
CA VAL A 102 -9.24 -4.51 23.51
C VAL A 102 -8.08 -3.64 24.01
N LYS A 103 -7.11 -4.20 24.76
CA LYS A 103 -6.04 -3.41 25.41
C LYS A 103 -5.10 -2.71 24.43
N ALA A 104 -4.62 -1.54 24.87
CA ALA A 104 -4.29 -0.41 24.02
C ALA A 104 -2.79 -0.20 23.76
N LYS A 105 -2.46 0.00 22.49
CA LYS A 105 -1.68 1.18 22.09
C LYS A 105 -2.19 1.83 20.80
N GLY A 106 -3.06 2.82 21.01
CA GLY A 106 -3.13 4.07 20.24
C GLY A 106 -3.63 4.05 18.78
N ALA A 107 -4.91 3.72 18.55
CA ALA A 107 -5.85 4.42 17.64
C ALA A 107 -6.95 3.48 17.10
N ARG A 108 -8.16 4.04 16.91
CA ARG A 108 -9.35 3.36 16.37
C ARG A 108 -9.04 2.59 15.07
N SER A 109 -9.47 1.33 15.01
CA SER A 109 -9.45 0.54 13.79
C SER A 109 -10.28 1.25 12.71
N LYS A 110 -9.62 1.79 11.68
CA LYS A 110 -10.32 2.07 10.42
C LYS A 110 -10.51 0.72 9.73
N ALA A 111 -11.63 0.05 10.01
CA ALA A 111 -12.07 -1.08 9.21
C ALA A 111 -12.20 -0.59 7.76
N ARG A 112 -11.18 -0.85 6.94
CA ARG A 112 -11.32 -0.71 5.49
C ARG A 112 -12.30 -1.81 5.09
N ARG A 113 -13.56 -1.44 4.81
CA ARG A 113 -14.46 -2.32 4.07
C ARG A 113 -13.68 -2.81 2.85
N ARG A 114 -13.63 -4.14 2.70
CA ARG A 114 -13.03 -4.85 1.57
C ARG A 114 -13.47 -4.09 0.31
N GLY A 115 -12.57 -3.33 -0.30
CA GLY A 115 -12.87 -2.67 -1.55
C GLY A 115 -13.19 -3.78 -2.55
N GLN A 116 -14.26 -3.61 -3.33
CA GLN A 116 -14.53 -4.47 -4.48
C GLN A 116 -13.22 -4.69 -5.25
N ALA A 117 -12.99 -5.93 -5.66
CA ALA A 117 -11.97 -6.23 -6.65
C ALA A 117 -12.24 -5.27 -7.82
N ARG A 118 -11.36 -4.27 -7.96
CA ARG A 118 -11.48 -3.32 -9.05
C ARG A 118 -11.25 -4.11 -10.32
N GLU A 119 -12.12 -3.90 -11.31
CA GLU A 119 -11.88 -4.33 -12.68
C GLU A 119 -10.43 -4.02 -13.08
N ASP A 120 -9.83 -4.97 -13.81
CA ASP A 120 -8.41 -5.30 -13.75
C ASP A 120 -7.46 -4.17 -14.13
N PHE A 121 -7.94 -3.06 -14.70
CA PHE A 121 -7.19 -1.82 -14.82
C PHE A 121 -8.05 -0.67 -15.34
N VAL A 122 -7.69 0.54 -14.94
CA VAL A 122 -8.25 1.78 -15.50
C VAL A 122 -7.24 2.35 -16.48
N LEU A 123 -7.66 2.64 -17.71
CA LEU A 123 -6.91 3.49 -18.63
C LEU A 123 -7.01 4.93 -18.12
N GLU A 124 -5.87 5.54 -17.86
CA GLU A 124 -5.81 6.88 -17.26
C GLU A 124 -4.85 7.75 -18.08
N THR A 125 -5.32 8.94 -18.43
CA THR A 125 -4.48 9.96 -19.05
C THR A 125 -3.50 10.51 -18.04
N VAL A 126 -2.21 10.42 -18.35
CA VAL A 126 -1.14 10.95 -17.51
C VAL A 126 -0.64 12.27 -18.12
N TYR A 127 -0.66 13.33 -17.31
CA TYR A 127 -0.23 14.67 -17.72
C TYR A 127 1.20 14.95 -17.24
N TRP A 128 2.09 15.25 -18.18
CA TRP A 128 3.48 15.64 -17.95
C TRP A 128 3.75 17.02 -18.54
N ASP A 129 4.62 17.78 -17.89
CA ASP A 129 5.15 19.01 -18.45
C ASP A 129 6.05 18.71 -19.68
N ALA A 130 6.18 19.68 -20.59
CA ALA A 130 7.01 19.56 -21.78
C ALA A 130 8.47 19.20 -21.47
N GLY A 131 9.03 19.73 -20.39
CA GLY A 131 10.38 19.39 -19.93
C GLY A 131 10.51 17.92 -19.55
N THR A 132 9.53 17.39 -18.81
CA THR A 132 9.49 15.95 -18.46
C THR A 132 9.31 15.09 -19.71
N ALA A 133 8.42 15.50 -20.62
CA ALA A 133 8.15 14.76 -21.86
C ALA A 133 9.40 14.63 -22.76
N ARG A 134 10.32 15.61 -22.73
CA ARG A 134 11.59 15.55 -23.48
C ARG A 134 12.53 14.43 -23.02
N LEU A 135 12.35 13.89 -21.80
CA LEU A 135 13.13 12.75 -21.31
C LEU A 135 12.60 11.41 -21.81
N LEU A 136 11.35 11.36 -22.26
CA LEU A 136 10.68 10.12 -22.66
C LEU A 136 11.39 9.36 -23.79
N PRO A 137 11.90 10.01 -24.86
CA PRO A 137 12.63 9.30 -25.92
C PRO A 137 13.83 8.49 -25.41
N ARG A 138 14.53 8.99 -24.37
CA ARG A 138 15.68 8.30 -23.75
C ARG A 138 15.26 7.00 -23.05
N LEU A 139 14.07 6.98 -22.45
CA LEU A 139 13.51 5.81 -21.75
C LEU A 139 12.87 4.81 -22.73
N LEU A 140 12.21 5.32 -23.77
CA LEU A 140 11.54 4.49 -24.76
C LEU A 140 12.53 3.80 -25.70
N LYS A 141 13.64 4.46 -26.06
CA LYS A 141 14.64 3.94 -27.00
C LYS A 141 14.00 3.47 -28.33
N GLY A 142 13.13 4.30 -28.90
CA GLY A 142 12.41 4.02 -30.14
C GLY A 142 11.14 3.18 -29.99
N ARG A 143 10.84 2.64 -28.81
CA ARG A 143 9.60 1.89 -28.57
C ARG A 143 8.38 2.80 -28.58
N THR A 144 7.33 2.36 -29.27
CA THR A 144 6.03 3.07 -29.33
C THR A 144 4.97 2.45 -28.41
N ARG A 145 5.25 1.27 -27.84
CA ARG A 145 4.32 0.53 -26.98
C ARG A 145 5.03 -0.25 -25.87
N GLY A 146 4.23 -0.69 -24.89
CA GLY A 146 4.69 -1.41 -23.71
C GLY A 146 5.09 -0.49 -22.55
N PRO A 147 5.67 -1.05 -21.47
CA PRO A 147 5.99 -0.28 -20.26
C PRO A 147 7.06 0.79 -20.50
N VAL A 148 6.91 1.99 -19.91
CA VAL A 148 7.91 3.07 -20.01
C VAL A 148 9.23 2.64 -19.34
N PHE A 149 9.16 2.21 -18.08
CA PHE A 149 10.31 1.71 -17.33
C PHE A 149 10.38 0.19 -17.43
N VAL A 150 11.45 -0.33 -18.03
CA VAL A 150 11.68 -1.76 -18.23
C VAL A 150 12.94 -2.23 -17.52
N THR A 151 13.03 -3.54 -17.27
CA THR A 151 14.23 -4.21 -16.78
C THR A 151 15.33 -4.21 -17.84
N HIS A 152 16.58 -4.42 -17.42
CA HIS A 152 17.72 -4.54 -18.33
C HIS A 152 17.92 -5.98 -18.85
N ARG A 153 17.24 -6.97 -18.25
CA ARG A 153 17.22 -8.39 -18.66
C ARG A 153 15.78 -8.86 -18.83
N ARG A 154 15.58 -9.85 -19.71
CA ARG A 154 14.29 -10.54 -19.85
C ARG A 154 13.93 -11.31 -18.57
N PRO A 155 12.64 -11.56 -18.30
CA PRO A 155 12.22 -12.46 -17.24
C PRO A 155 12.93 -13.83 -17.37
N GLY A 156 13.36 -14.39 -16.24
CA GLY A 156 13.96 -15.73 -16.22
C GLY A 156 12.95 -16.82 -16.61
N PRO A 157 13.43 -18.01 -17.03
CA PRO A 157 12.57 -19.14 -17.36
C PRO A 157 11.61 -19.46 -16.21
N GLY A 158 10.33 -19.66 -16.51
CA GLY A 158 9.29 -19.98 -15.51
C GLY A 158 8.71 -18.77 -14.75
N LYS A 159 9.25 -17.55 -14.93
CA LYS A 159 8.66 -16.36 -14.33
C LYS A 159 7.42 -15.92 -15.13
N VAL A 160 6.24 -16.16 -14.57
CA VAL A 160 4.97 -15.68 -15.14
C VAL A 160 4.85 -14.18 -14.92
N VAL A 161 4.87 -13.41 -16.01
CA VAL A 161 4.64 -11.96 -16.03
C VAL A 161 3.45 -11.69 -16.93
N SER A 162 2.55 -10.79 -16.52
CA SER A 162 1.43 -10.38 -17.37
C SER A 162 1.94 -9.85 -18.71
N SER A 163 1.26 -10.20 -19.81
CA SER A 163 1.61 -9.71 -21.15
C SER A 163 1.66 -8.18 -21.24
N ARG A 164 0.86 -7.47 -20.44
CA ARG A 164 0.89 -5.99 -20.34
C ARG A 164 2.16 -5.46 -19.67
N ASP A 165 2.72 -6.25 -18.77
CA ASP A 165 3.96 -5.95 -18.06
C ASP A 165 5.19 -6.40 -18.86
N VAL A 166 5.04 -6.85 -20.10
CA VAL A 166 6.14 -7.19 -21.00
C VAL A 166 6.07 -6.29 -22.22
N CYS A 167 7.19 -5.71 -22.62
CA CYS A 167 7.27 -4.99 -23.87
C CYS A 167 7.18 -5.98 -25.03
N PRO A 168 6.20 -5.86 -25.94
CA PRO A 168 6.01 -6.81 -27.04
C PRO A 168 7.19 -6.83 -28.02
N ASP A 169 7.92 -5.72 -28.13
CA ASP A 169 8.98 -5.57 -29.12
C ASP A 169 10.35 -6.03 -28.59
N THR A 170 10.59 -5.94 -27.28
CA THR A 170 11.90 -6.27 -26.67
C THR A 170 11.89 -7.52 -25.78
N GLY A 171 10.71 -7.93 -25.30
CA GLY A 171 10.53 -8.97 -24.29
C GLY A 171 10.98 -8.57 -22.88
N LEU A 172 11.37 -7.31 -22.67
CA LEU A 172 11.74 -6.80 -21.35
C LEU A 172 10.50 -6.54 -20.50
N ALA A 173 10.57 -6.86 -19.21
CA ALA A 173 9.45 -6.68 -18.30
C ALA A 173 9.43 -5.27 -17.70
N ARG A 174 8.25 -4.83 -17.26
CA ARG A 174 8.05 -3.62 -16.48
C ARG A 174 8.89 -3.70 -15.21
N LEU A 175 9.57 -2.61 -14.89
CA LEU A 175 10.28 -2.47 -13.63
C LEU A 175 9.29 -2.57 -12.47
N SER A 176 9.51 -3.50 -11.53
CA SER A 176 8.65 -3.62 -10.35
C SER A 176 8.84 -2.39 -9.45
N TYR A 177 7.82 -2.04 -8.66
CA TYR A 177 7.94 -0.93 -7.70
C TYR A 177 9.14 -1.11 -6.75
N GLY A 178 9.37 -2.35 -6.29
CA GLY A 178 10.51 -2.65 -5.41
C GLY A 178 11.86 -2.43 -6.09
N GLN A 179 11.99 -2.80 -7.36
CA GLN A 179 13.22 -2.55 -8.14
C GLN A 179 13.40 -1.07 -8.46
N ALA A 180 12.32 -0.36 -8.82
CA ALA A 180 12.36 1.08 -9.04
C ALA A 180 12.77 1.84 -7.78
N ARG A 181 12.26 1.43 -6.61
CA ARG A 181 12.68 1.98 -5.32
C ARG A 181 14.16 1.68 -5.03
N ALA A 182 14.62 0.45 -5.27
CA ALA A 182 16.02 0.09 -5.02
C ALA A 182 17.00 0.88 -5.90
N LEU A 183 16.71 1.01 -7.19
CA LEU A 183 17.51 1.83 -8.11
C LEU A 183 17.51 3.30 -7.72
N LEU A 184 16.36 3.82 -7.29
CA LEU A 184 16.27 5.21 -6.86
C LEU A 184 17.09 5.46 -5.60
N ASP A 185 16.95 4.59 -4.60
CA ASP A 185 17.75 4.63 -3.38
C ASP A 185 19.24 4.60 -3.70
N GLU A 186 19.69 3.65 -4.52
CA GLU A 186 21.09 3.52 -4.95
C GLU A 186 21.64 4.80 -5.59
N HIS A 187 20.88 5.45 -6.46
CA HIS A 187 21.32 6.64 -7.19
C HIS A 187 21.13 7.97 -6.44
N THR A 188 20.44 7.97 -5.31
CA THR A 188 20.18 9.18 -4.50
C THR A 188 20.73 9.09 -3.08
N ALA A 189 21.29 7.93 -2.71
CA ALA A 189 21.93 7.73 -1.43
C ALA A 189 23.19 8.59 -1.28
N VAL A 190 23.17 9.48 -0.29
CA VAL A 190 24.32 10.33 0.05
C VAL A 190 25.11 9.76 1.25
N ARG A 191 24.50 8.89 2.06
CA ARG A 191 25.09 8.37 3.30
C ARG A 191 25.14 6.83 3.35
N GLY A 192 25.17 6.19 2.19
CA GLY A 192 25.22 4.74 2.04
C GLY A 192 23.85 4.08 1.73
N PRO A 193 23.82 2.76 1.50
CA PRO A 193 22.63 2.05 1.04
C PRO A 193 21.44 2.21 2.00
N GLY A 194 20.23 2.42 1.45
CA GLY A 194 19.01 2.64 2.22
C GLY A 194 18.81 4.07 2.74
N THR A 195 19.71 5.01 2.38
CA THR A 195 19.61 6.43 2.75
C THR A 195 19.18 7.34 1.60
N GLY A 196 18.92 6.77 0.42
CA GLY A 196 18.40 7.48 -0.73
C GLY A 196 16.89 7.67 -0.66
N TRP A 197 16.35 8.32 -1.67
CA TRP A 197 14.95 8.68 -1.76
C TRP A 197 14.09 7.52 -2.27
N ASP A 198 12.83 7.51 -1.85
CA ASP A 198 11.82 6.61 -2.38
C ASP A 198 10.81 7.30 -3.32
N LEU A 199 10.07 6.49 -4.09
CA LEU A 199 9.07 6.99 -5.04
C LEU A 199 7.88 7.70 -4.35
N HIS A 200 7.60 7.36 -3.10
CA HIS A 200 6.56 8.00 -2.30
C HIS A 200 7.00 9.39 -1.86
N GLU A 201 8.28 9.59 -1.53
CA GLU A 201 8.87 10.88 -1.18
C GLU A 201 8.83 11.86 -2.35
N TYR A 202 9.14 11.43 -3.57
CA TYR A 202 8.96 12.28 -4.76
C TYR A 202 7.52 12.74 -4.94
N ARG A 203 6.59 11.81 -4.75
CA ARG A 203 5.16 12.12 -4.83
C ARG A 203 4.74 13.08 -3.71
N HIS A 204 5.28 12.91 -2.51
CA HIS A 204 5.03 13.79 -1.39
C HIS A 204 5.55 15.20 -1.68
N SER A 205 6.82 15.34 -2.07
CA SER A 205 7.47 16.59 -2.46
C SER A 205 6.70 17.31 -3.58
N GLY A 206 6.32 16.59 -4.65
CA GLY A 206 5.57 17.19 -5.75
C GLY A 206 4.20 17.73 -5.32
N LEU A 207 3.50 17.06 -4.39
CA LEU A 207 2.23 17.57 -3.86
C LEU A 207 2.43 18.74 -2.89
N THR A 208 3.52 18.75 -2.12
CA THR A 208 3.90 19.87 -1.26
C THR A 208 4.18 21.12 -2.09
N HIS A 209 5.00 21.03 -3.14
CA HIS A 209 5.30 22.17 -4.01
C HIS A 209 4.06 22.69 -4.74
N LEU A 210 3.17 21.81 -5.20
CA LEU A 210 1.89 22.25 -5.78
C LEU A 210 1.03 23.00 -4.75
N GLY A 211 1.04 22.55 -3.50
CA GLY A 211 0.36 23.23 -2.41
C GLY A 211 0.95 24.60 -2.07
N GLU A 212 2.28 24.71 -2.05
CA GLU A 212 3.02 25.97 -1.87
C GLU A 212 2.75 26.96 -3.00
N ALA A 213 2.61 26.47 -4.22
CA ALA A 213 2.21 27.24 -5.40
C ALA A 213 0.70 27.58 -5.44
N GLY A 214 -0.06 27.28 -4.38
CA GLY A 214 -1.47 27.67 -4.26
C GLY A 214 -2.46 26.76 -4.99
N ALA A 215 -2.06 25.54 -5.39
CA ALA A 215 -2.99 24.61 -6.03
C ALA A 215 -4.18 24.28 -5.11
N SER A 216 -5.39 24.34 -5.66
CA SER A 216 -6.60 24.08 -4.91
C SER A 216 -6.68 22.63 -4.42
N LEU A 217 -7.45 22.40 -3.34
CA LEU A 217 -7.69 21.06 -2.80
C LEU A 217 -8.20 20.08 -3.87
N LEU A 218 -9.09 20.55 -4.77
CA LEU A 218 -9.64 19.73 -5.86
C LEU A 218 -8.56 19.35 -6.88
N MET A 219 -7.68 20.28 -7.25
CA MET A 219 -6.56 20.00 -8.16
C MET A 219 -5.56 19.03 -7.54
N LEU A 220 -5.21 19.23 -6.27
CA LEU A 220 -4.35 18.30 -5.54
C LEU A 220 -4.99 16.91 -5.42
N MET A 221 -6.28 16.82 -5.12
CA MET A 221 -7.01 15.54 -5.10
C MET A 221 -7.03 14.88 -6.47
N ALA A 222 -7.28 15.64 -7.55
CA ALA A 222 -7.28 15.12 -8.92
C ALA A 222 -5.90 14.60 -9.33
N LYS A 223 -4.83 15.37 -9.10
CA LYS A 223 -3.43 14.99 -9.41
C LYS A 223 -2.97 13.79 -8.59
N SER A 224 -3.39 13.72 -7.34
CA SER A 224 -2.98 12.67 -6.41
C SER A 224 -3.94 11.47 -6.36
N ARG A 225 -5.13 11.53 -6.93
CA ARG A 225 -6.14 10.45 -6.80
C ARG A 225 -6.50 10.11 -5.35
N HIS A 226 -6.27 11.03 -4.41
CA HIS A 226 -6.79 10.87 -3.05
C HIS A 226 -8.31 11.04 -3.09
N LYS A 227 -9.03 10.04 -2.61
CA LYS A 227 -10.50 10.06 -2.54
C LYS A 227 -11.05 10.92 -1.40
N LYS A 228 -10.25 11.13 -0.36
CA LYS A 228 -10.67 11.81 0.86
C LYS A 228 -9.87 13.09 1.04
N PRO A 229 -10.54 14.24 1.24
CA PRO A 229 -9.86 15.51 1.40
C PRO A 229 -8.94 15.51 2.63
N GLU A 230 -9.29 14.79 3.70
CA GLU A 230 -8.46 14.72 4.92
C GLU A 230 -7.02 14.24 4.64
N ASN A 231 -6.82 13.38 3.64
CA ASN A 231 -5.50 12.83 3.30
C ASN A 231 -4.61 13.83 2.53
N VAL A 232 -5.22 14.85 1.91
CA VAL A 232 -4.54 15.86 1.10
C VAL A 232 -4.27 17.15 1.89
N ARG A 233 -5.04 17.40 2.96
CA ARG A 233 -4.92 18.61 3.80
C ARG A 233 -3.49 18.96 4.22
N ARG A 234 -2.62 17.96 4.42
CA ARG A 234 -1.21 18.16 4.78
C ARG A 234 -0.41 18.99 3.76
N TYR A 235 -0.83 18.96 2.49
CA TYR A 235 -0.18 19.67 1.39
C TYR A 235 -0.72 21.10 1.22
N PHE A 236 -1.85 21.44 1.85
CA PHE A 236 -2.47 22.75 1.69
C PHE A 236 -1.78 23.77 2.59
N LYS A 237 -0.61 24.24 2.14
CA LYS A 237 0.22 25.25 2.81
C LYS A 237 0.73 26.25 1.75
N PRO A 238 -0.11 27.18 1.28
CA PRO A 238 0.30 28.17 0.29
C PRO A 238 1.47 29.00 0.81
N SER A 239 2.41 29.31 -0.08
CA SER A 239 3.51 30.23 0.20
C SER A 239 2.99 31.67 0.40
N PRO A 240 3.75 32.53 1.11
CA PRO A 240 3.44 33.96 1.19
C PRO A 240 3.23 34.61 -0.19
N ASP A 241 4.01 34.21 -1.20
CA ASP A 241 3.89 34.72 -2.57
C ASP A 241 2.55 34.34 -3.20
N ALA A 242 2.12 33.07 -3.05
CA ALA A 242 0.81 32.63 -3.53
C ALA A 242 -0.35 33.36 -2.82
N ILE A 243 -0.20 33.68 -1.53
CA ILE A 243 -1.18 34.49 -0.79
C ILE A 243 -1.15 35.95 -1.27
N ALA A 244 0.01 36.51 -1.55
CA ALA A 244 0.15 37.87 -2.08
C ALA A 244 -0.50 38.00 -3.46
N GLU A 245 -0.31 37.02 -4.35
CA GLU A 245 -0.95 36.98 -5.67
C GLU A 245 -2.48 36.95 -5.55
N ILE A 246 -3.03 36.11 -4.66
CA ILE A 246 -4.49 36.10 -4.41
C ILE A 246 -4.97 37.42 -3.84
N THR A 247 -4.21 38.01 -2.90
CA THR A 247 -4.56 39.31 -2.29
C THR A 247 -4.55 40.44 -3.33
N SER A 248 -3.68 40.36 -4.35
CA SER A 248 -3.62 41.34 -5.44
C SER A 248 -4.92 41.43 -6.24
N LEU A 249 -5.72 40.37 -6.29
CA LEU A 249 -7.03 40.37 -6.95
C LEU A 249 -8.06 41.28 -6.25
N LEU A 250 -7.82 41.60 -4.97
CA LEU A 250 -8.63 42.52 -4.19
C LEU A 250 -8.13 43.97 -4.31
N ALA A 251 -6.98 44.20 -4.95
CA ALA A 251 -6.48 45.55 -5.15
C ALA A 251 -7.50 46.35 -5.99
N PRO A 252 -7.78 47.61 -5.62
CA PRO A 252 -8.64 48.46 -6.44
C PRO A 252 -8.05 48.51 -7.85
N GLY A 253 -8.86 48.22 -8.87
CA GLY A 253 -8.40 48.24 -10.26
C GLY A 253 -7.78 49.59 -10.62
N ASP A 254 -6.76 49.58 -11.48
CA ASP A 254 -6.11 50.77 -12.05
C ASP A 254 -7.06 51.54 -13.00
N SER A 255 -8.30 51.80 -12.58
CA SER A 255 -9.23 52.72 -13.24
C SER A 255 -8.88 54.16 -12.87
N ARG A 256 -7.63 54.56 -13.14
CA ARG A 256 -7.19 55.96 -13.23
C ARG A 256 -6.16 56.11 -14.35
N ARG A 257 -6.65 56.30 -15.57
CA ARG A 257 -6.08 57.24 -16.53
C ARG A 257 -7.23 57.95 -17.23
#